data_AF-A0A3C1Q4W0-F1
#
_entry.id   AF-A0A3C1Q4W0-F1
#
_cell.length_a   1.000
_cell.length_b   1.000
_cell.length_c   1.000
_cell.angle_alpha   90.00
_cell.angle_beta   90.00
_cell.angle_gamma   90.00
#
_symmetry.space_group_name_H-M   'P 1'
#
loop_
_entity.id
_entity.type
_entity.pdbx_description
1 polymer ?
#
loop_
_entity_poly.entity_id
_entity_poly.type
_entity_poly.pdbx_seq_one_letter_code
_entity_poly.pdbx_strand_id
1 'polypeptide(L)'
;LKGKWQYSTHTPPYVGIGYLHDQKSDKGKKSVTFTPDLPQSGKYEVRLSHCYNSRRSTVTPVTIVHANGKSIVRINQQDVPKHGKLFRSLGTFEFKKGKNGSVIISNEGTEGKYVIADAVQFLPKHQRR
;
A
#
# COMPACT_ATOMS: atom_id res chain seq x y z
N LEU A 1 -10.63 -4.98 6.89
CA LEU A 1 -11.03 -3.78 6.10
C LEU A 1 -11.83 -2.85 7.00
N LYS A 2 -11.73 -1.53 6.82
CA LYS A 2 -12.63 -0.54 7.41
C LYS A 2 -13.37 0.20 6.30
N GLY A 3 -14.71 0.26 6.42
CA GLY A 3 -15.60 0.84 5.42
C GLY A 3 -15.78 -0.03 4.16
N LYS A 4 -16.67 0.43 3.25
CA LYS A 4 -17.00 -0.31 2.01
C LYS A 4 -15.96 -0.04 0.92
N TRP A 5 -15.26 -1.09 0.52
CA TRP A 5 -14.35 -1.12 -0.63
C TRP A 5 -14.95 -1.95 -1.75
N GLN A 6 -14.86 -1.47 -2.98
CA GLN A 6 -15.35 -2.17 -4.15
C GLN A 6 -14.22 -2.97 -4.80
N TYR A 7 -14.44 -4.25 -5.01
CA TYR A 7 -13.58 -5.09 -5.85
C TYR A 7 -13.77 -4.77 -7.33
N SER A 8 -12.68 -4.76 -8.11
CA SER A 8 -12.68 -4.49 -9.53
C SER A 8 -11.51 -5.17 -10.26
N THR A 9 -11.71 -5.44 -11.54
CA THR A 9 -10.71 -5.90 -12.51
C THR A 9 -10.54 -4.91 -13.68
N HIS A 10 -11.20 -3.75 -13.62
CA HIS A 10 -11.39 -2.88 -14.78
C HIS A 10 -10.10 -2.23 -15.31
N THR A 11 -9.16 -1.89 -14.42
CA THR A 11 -7.90 -1.22 -14.81
C THR A 11 -6.70 -2.07 -14.40
N PRO A 12 -6.06 -2.82 -15.30
CA PRO A 12 -4.76 -3.43 -15.05
C PRO A 12 -3.63 -2.37 -15.04
N PRO A 13 -2.45 -2.67 -14.47
CA PRO A 13 -2.07 -3.95 -13.87
C PRO A 13 -2.49 -4.05 -12.39
N TYR A 14 -2.59 -5.29 -11.89
CA TYR A 14 -2.83 -5.63 -10.48
C TYR A 14 -2.26 -7.01 -10.16
N VAL A 15 -2.10 -7.33 -8.87
CA VAL A 15 -1.65 -8.64 -8.41
C VAL A 15 -2.83 -9.61 -8.31
N GLY A 16 -2.63 -10.86 -8.72
CA GLY A 16 -3.65 -11.91 -8.60
C GLY A 16 -4.87 -11.60 -9.46
N ILE A 17 -6.05 -11.58 -8.84
CA ILE A 17 -7.32 -11.55 -9.56
C ILE A 17 -7.96 -10.16 -9.65
N GLY A 18 -7.45 -9.12 -9.00
CA GLY A 18 -8.04 -7.78 -9.05
C GLY A 18 -7.57 -6.86 -7.93
N TYR A 19 -8.21 -5.72 -7.77
CA TYR A 19 -7.90 -4.72 -6.74
C TYR A 19 -9.17 -4.19 -6.06
N LEU A 20 -8.98 -3.48 -4.95
CA LEU A 20 -10.02 -2.74 -4.24
C LEU A 20 -9.94 -1.25 -4.53
N HIS A 21 -11.09 -0.57 -4.59
CA HIS A 21 -11.16 0.89 -4.61
C HIS A 21 -12.24 1.44 -3.70
N ASP A 22 -12.05 2.67 -3.24
CA ASP A 22 -12.89 3.30 -2.22
C ASP A 22 -14.20 3.92 -2.77
N GLN A 23 -14.51 3.70 -4.04
CA GLN A 23 -15.62 4.35 -4.77
C GLN A 23 -15.62 5.90 -4.75
N LYS A 24 -14.49 6.54 -4.41
CA LYS A 24 -14.42 7.99 -4.12
C LYS A 24 -15.37 8.46 -3.01
N SER A 25 -15.87 7.57 -2.16
CA SER A 25 -16.84 7.92 -1.12
C SER A 25 -16.24 7.81 0.28
N ASP A 26 -16.91 8.45 1.24
CA ASP A 26 -16.61 8.38 2.68
C ASP A 26 -15.13 8.64 2.99
N LYS A 27 -14.62 9.78 2.52
CA LYS A 27 -13.24 10.20 2.73
C LYS A 27 -12.92 10.31 4.22
N GLY A 28 -11.73 9.86 4.59
CA GLY A 28 -11.29 9.76 5.99
C GLY A 28 -11.92 8.61 6.79
N LYS A 29 -12.86 7.85 6.23
CA LYS A 29 -13.58 6.80 6.96
C LYS A 29 -13.19 5.39 6.55
N LYS A 30 -12.37 5.21 5.50
CA LYS A 30 -12.03 3.89 4.94
C LYS A 30 -10.55 3.58 5.02
N SER A 31 -10.23 2.31 5.29
CA SER A 31 -8.86 1.81 5.22
C SER A 31 -8.76 0.32 4.87
N VAL A 32 -7.61 -0.06 4.30
CA VAL A 32 -7.17 -1.44 4.07
C VAL A 32 -5.89 -1.68 4.84
N THR A 33 -5.84 -2.76 5.62
CA THR A 33 -4.66 -3.14 6.41
C THR A 33 -4.10 -4.47 5.91
N PHE A 34 -2.82 -4.48 5.59
CA PHE A 34 -2.05 -5.66 5.22
C PHE A 34 -1.09 -6.00 6.36
N THR A 35 -1.25 -7.18 6.96
CA THR A 35 -0.42 -7.66 8.07
C THR A 35 0.34 -8.92 7.63
N PRO A 36 1.63 -8.81 7.28
CA PRO A 36 2.43 -9.99 6.93
C PRO A 36 2.73 -10.85 8.17
N ASP A 37 3.00 -12.14 7.94
CA ASP A 37 3.70 -12.98 8.90
C ASP A 37 5.17 -13.09 8.47
N LEU A 38 6.03 -12.23 9.05
CA LEU A 38 7.42 -12.12 8.61
C LEU A 38 8.26 -13.26 9.20
N PRO A 39 9.04 -14.00 8.39
CA PRO A 39 9.76 -15.18 8.85
C PRO A 39 10.94 -14.85 9.78
N GLN A 40 11.47 -13.63 9.69
CA GLN A 40 12.63 -13.16 10.46
C GLN A 40 12.56 -11.67 10.76
N SER A 41 13.20 -11.26 11.86
CA SER A 41 13.45 -9.86 12.17
C SER A 41 14.52 -9.30 11.23
N GLY A 42 14.40 -8.04 10.82
CA GLY A 42 15.40 -7.38 9.97
C GLY A 42 14.83 -6.23 9.16
N LYS A 43 15.65 -5.71 8.24
CA LYS A 43 15.23 -4.65 7.30
C LYS A 43 14.47 -5.25 6.13
N TYR A 44 13.33 -4.67 5.80
CA TYR A 44 12.54 -5.00 4.63
C TYR A 44 12.30 -3.76 3.79
N GLU A 45 12.50 -3.88 2.48
CA GLU A 45 11.91 -2.95 1.53
C GLU A 45 10.41 -3.24 1.45
N VAL A 46 9.59 -2.22 1.72
CA VAL A 46 8.14 -2.32 1.61
C VAL A 46 7.74 -1.75 0.26
N ARG A 47 7.06 -2.55 -0.55
CA ARG A 47 6.51 -2.12 -1.84
C ARG A 47 4.99 -2.22 -1.82
N LEU A 48 4.35 -1.30 -2.52
CA LEU A 48 2.91 -1.28 -2.74
C LEU A 48 2.62 -1.41 -4.23
N SER A 49 1.66 -2.28 -4.55
CA SER A 49 1.05 -2.36 -5.87
C SER A 49 -0.19 -1.47 -5.95
N HIS A 50 -0.39 -0.81 -7.09
CA HIS A 50 -1.64 -0.16 -7.45
C HIS A 50 -1.76 -0.01 -8.97
N CYS A 51 -2.97 -0.10 -9.49
CA CYS A 51 -3.23 0.32 -10.88
C CYS A 51 -3.13 1.86 -10.96
N TYR A 52 -2.40 2.37 -11.95
CA TYR A 52 -2.21 3.80 -12.16
C TYR A 52 -3.23 4.38 -13.14
N ASN A 53 -3.82 5.54 -12.84
CA ASN A 53 -4.79 6.22 -13.70
C ASN A 53 -4.99 7.68 -13.25
N SER A 54 -5.29 8.60 -14.18
CA SER A 54 -5.49 10.04 -13.89
C SER A 54 -6.63 10.36 -12.90
N ARG A 55 -7.55 9.42 -12.69
CA ARG A 55 -8.65 9.55 -11.71
C ARG A 55 -8.26 9.17 -10.27
N ARG A 56 -7.02 8.72 -10.03
CA ARG A 56 -6.56 8.30 -8.70
C ARG A 56 -6.00 9.46 -7.89
N SER A 57 -5.94 9.29 -6.57
CA SER A 57 -5.43 10.30 -5.65
C SER A 57 -3.92 10.46 -5.79
N THR A 58 -3.46 11.72 -5.79
CA THR A 58 -2.04 12.09 -5.83
C THR A 58 -1.38 12.10 -4.45
N VAL A 59 -2.19 11.99 -3.39
CA VAL A 59 -1.76 12.19 -1.99
C VAL A 59 -2.26 11.07 -1.08
N THR A 60 -2.45 9.86 -1.61
CA THR A 60 -2.96 8.72 -0.85
C THR A 60 -2.06 8.43 0.35
N PRO A 61 -2.56 8.52 1.60
CA PRO A 61 -1.77 8.22 2.78
C PRO A 61 -1.60 6.71 2.98
N VAL A 62 -0.35 6.29 3.18
CA VAL A 62 0.03 4.92 3.51
C VAL A 62 0.83 4.93 4.81
N THR A 63 0.29 4.30 5.86
CA THR A 63 0.97 4.15 7.15
C THR A 63 1.69 2.81 7.20
N ILE A 64 2.98 2.82 7.52
CA ILE A 64 3.79 1.64 7.75
C ILE A 64 4.03 1.54 9.25
N VAL A 65 3.49 0.49 9.88
CA VAL A 65 3.79 0.13 11.28
C VAL A 65 4.99 -0.81 11.26
N HIS A 66 6.09 -0.39 11.87
CA HIS A 66 7.38 -1.07 11.86
C HIS A 66 7.99 -1.08 13.28
N ALA A 67 9.12 -1.75 13.48
CA ALA A 67 9.73 -1.92 14.81
C ALA A 67 10.04 -0.60 15.52
N ASN A 68 10.38 0.44 14.75
CA ASN A 68 10.72 1.77 15.27
C ASN A 68 9.52 2.72 15.38
N GLY A 69 8.27 2.22 15.29
CA GLY A 69 7.05 3.04 15.38
C GLY A 69 6.25 3.08 14.08
N LYS A 70 5.76 4.26 13.70
CA LYS A 70 4.90 4.45 12.51
C LYS A 70 5.50 5.50 11.59
N SER A 71 5.54 5.19 10.30
CA SER A 71 5.87 6.15 9.23
C SER A 71 4.64 6.36 8.33
N ILE A 72 4.40 7.59 7.89
CA ILE A 72 3.32 7.89 6.93
C ILE A 72 3.96 8.39 5.63
N VAL A 73 3.67 7.70 4.53
CA VAL A 73 4.12 8.07 3.18
C VAL A 73 2.88 8.46 2.38
N ARG A 74 2.90 9.65 1.76
CA ARG A 74 1.87 10.04 0.79
C ARG A 74 2.33 9.68 -0.61
N ILE A 75 1.45 9.05 -1.38
CA ILE A 75 1.79 8.51 -2.69
C ILE A 75 0.86 9.06 -3.77
N ASN A 76 1.43 9.29 -4.94
CA ASN A 76 0.68 9.57 -6.14
C ASN A 76 0.32 8.26 -6.86
N GLN A 77 -0.96 7.89 -6.85
CA GLN A 77 -1.46 6.69 -7.52
C GLN A 77 -1.74 6.90 -9.01
N GLN A 78 -1.44 8.08 -9.56
CA GLN A 78 -1.50 8.32 -11.00
C GLN A 78 -0.17 7.95 -11.69
N ASP A 79 0.93 7.95 -10.95
CA ASP A 79 2.26 7.66 -11.48
C ASP A 79 2.45 6.17 -11.74
N VAL A 80 3.16 5.86 -12.82
CA VAL A 80 3.53 4.48 -13.16
C VAL A 80 4.53 3.94 -12.12
N PRO A 81 4.22 2.83 -11.42
CA PRO A 81 5.15 2.22 -10.48
C PRO A 81 6.45 1.75 -11.18
N LYS A 82 7.61 1.96 -10.55
CA LYS A 82 8.92 1.68 -11.18
C LYS A 82 9.22 0.20 -11.38
N HIS A 83 8.72 -0.69 -10.51
CA HIS A 83 9.03 -2.11 -10.59
C HIS A 83 7.95 -2.83 -11.40
N GLY A 84 8.26 -3.10 -12.67
CA GLY A 84 7.38 -3.85 -13.58
C GLY A 84 6.04 -3.18 -13.84
N LYS A 85 5.95 -1.85 -13.71
CA LYS A 85 4.69 -1.07 -13.79
C LYS A 85 3.64 -1.47 -12.75
N LEU A 86 4.02 -2.26 -11.74
CA LEU A 86 3.12 -2.86 -10.76
C LEU A 86 3.45 -2.36 -9.35
N PHE A 87 4.70 -2.50 -8.91
CA PHE A 87 5.12 -2.16 -7.55
C PHE A 87 5.91 -0.85 -7.49
N ARG A 88 5.63 -0.03 -6.46
CA ARG A 88 6.47 1.11 -6.05
C ARG A 88 7.05 0.88 -4.68
N SER A 89 8.29 1.33 -4.47
CA SER A 89 8.92 1.31 -3.14
C SER A 89 8.32 2.41 -2.25
N LEU A 90 8.00 2.05 -1.01
CA LEU A 90 7.60 2.99 0.04
C LEU A 90 8.78 3.36 0.96
N GLY A 91 9.88 2.62 0.87
CA GLY A 91 11.04 2.76 1.74
C GLY A 91 11.52 1.43 2.30
N THR A 92 12.55 1.50 3.12
CA THR A 92 13.08 0.36 3.87
C THR A 92 12.88 0.61 5.35
N PHE A 93 12.29 -0.37 6.04
CA PHE A 93 11.94 -0.26 7.46
C PHE A 93 12.38 -1.53 8.20
N GLU A 94 12.64 -1.40 9.50
CA GLU A 94 12.99 -2.52 10.35
C GLU A 94 11.72 -3.18 10.92
N PHE A 95 11.62 -4.50 10.84
CA PHE A 95 10.51 -5.27 11.36
C PHE A 95 10.99 -6.37 12.30
N LYS A 96 10.12 -6.79 13.22
CA LYS A 96 10.30 -8.01 14.01
C LYS A 96 9.66 -9.19 13.29
N LYS A 97 10.19 -10.40 13.53
CA LYS A 97 9.55 -11.67 13.14
C LYS A 97 8.09 -11.71 13.62
N GLY A 98 7.21 -12.32 12.83
CA GLY A 98 5.79 -12.48 13.14
C GLY A 98 4.92 -11.37 12.55
N LYS A 99 3.80 -11.08 13.23
CA LYS A 99 2.68 -10.26 12.71
C LYS A 99 2.59 -8.85 13.29
N ASN A 100 3.68 -8.34 13.87
CA ASN A 100 3.68 -7.03 14.55
C ASN A 100 3.76 -5.84 13.57
N GLY A 101 4.18 -6.08 12.33
CA GLY A 101 4.23 -5.06 11.27
C GLY A 101 2.94 -4.99 10.47
N SER A 102 2.64 -3.82 9.89
CA SER A 102 1.53 -3.70 8.94
C SER A 102 1.69 -2.51 7.98
N VAL A 103 0.96 -2.55 6.87
CA VAL A 103 0.78 -1.43 5.95
C VAL A 103 -0.69 -1.10 5.86
N ILE A 104 -1.04 0.16 6.08
CA ILE A 104 -2.41 0.66 6.13
C ILE A 104 -2.58 1.72 5.06
N ILE A 105 -3.49 1.48 4.11
CA ILE A 105 -3.89 2.45 3.10
C ILE A 105 -5.17 3.12 3.58
N SER A 106 -5.17 4.46 3.67
CA SER A 106 -6.34 5.25 4.08
C SER A 106 -6.82 6.13 2.93
N ASN A 107 -8.11 6.50 2.93
CA ASN A 107 -8.67 7.47 1.99
C ASN A 107 -8.81 8.88 2.58
N GLU A 108 -8.19 9.16 3.72
CA GLU A 108 -8.16 10.48 4.33
C GLU A 108 -7.46 11.53 3.45
N GLY A 109 -8.07 12.71 3.31
CA GLY A 109 -7.51 13.81 2.53
C GLY A 109 -7.42 13.54 1.01
N THR A 110 -8.26 12.64 0.48
CA THR A 110 -8.23 12.23 -0.94
C THR A 110 -9.47 12.70 -1.72
N GLU A 111 -9.95 13.89 -1.42
CA GLU A 111 -11.21 14.44 -1.94
C GLU A 111 -11.33 14.36 -3.46
N GLY A 112 -12.51 13.95 -3.94
CA GLY A 112 -12.83 13.83 -5.37
C GLY A 112 -12.04 12.78 -6.17
N LYS A 113 -11.10 12.04 -5.56
CA LYS A 113 -10.20 11.10 -6.25
C LYS A 113 -10.35 9.67 -5.75
N TYR A 114 -10.07 8.67 -6.59
CA TYR A 114 -10.12 7.26 -6.15
C TYR A 114 -8.87 6.90 -5.36
N VAL A 115 -9.03 6.08 -4.32
CA VAL A 115 -7.93 5.36 -3.68
C VAL A 115 -8.01 3.89 -4.05
N ILE A 116 -6.88 3.32 -4.47
CA ILE A 116 -6.71 1.92 -4.85
C ILE A 116 -5.91 1.20 -3.76
N ALA A 117 -6.34 -0.02 -3.44
CA ALA A 117 -5.59 -0.98 -2.63
C ALA A 117 -5.52 -2.31 -3.39
N ASP A 118 -4.30 -2.74 -3.73
CA ASP A 118 -4.07 -4.01 -4.44
C ASP A 118 -3.29 -4.97 -3.54
N ALA A 119 -1.95 -4.86 -3.53
CA ALA A 119 -1.08 -5.77 -2.79
C ALA A 119 0.11 -5.05 -2.16
N VAL A 120 0.69 -5.66 -1.12
CA VAL A 120 1.92 -5.19 -0.47
C VAL A 120 2.95 -6.31 -0.51
N GLN A 121 4.19 -5.97 -0.85
CA GLN A 121 5.32 -6.88 -0.87
C GLN A 121 6.36 -6.44 0.17
N PHE A 122 6.84 -7.39 0.98
CA PHE A 122 7.92 -7.19 1.95
C PHE A 122 9.14 -7.96 1.46
N LEU A 123 10.19 -7.26 1.07
CA LEU A 123 11.42 -7.86 0.55
C LEU A 123 12.55 -7.73 1.57
N PRO A 124 13.11 -8.84 2.09
CA PRO A 124 14.27 -8.78 2.97
C PRO A 124 15.42 -8.02 2.30
N LYS A 125 16.00 -7.07 3.03
CA LYS A 125 17.23 -6.38 2.61
C LYS A 125 18.38 -7.00 3.38
N HIS A 126 19.02 -7.99 2.77
CA HIS A 126 20.31 -8.47 3.26
C HIS A 126 21.31 -7.33 3.09
N GLN A 127 21.96 -6.93 4.18
CA GLN A 127 23.17 -6.12 4.06
C GLN A 127 24.21 -7.00 3.37
N ARG A 128 24.56 -6.65 2.12
CA ARG A 128 25.79 -7.16 1.54
C ARG A 128 26.92 -6.62 2.41
N ARG A 129 27.68 -7.53 3.01
CA ARG A 129 29.01 -7.24 3.56
C ARG A 129 29.96 -6.98 2.41
#